data_AF-A0A397HTD2-F1
#
_entry.id   AF-A0A397HTD2-F1
#
_cell.length_a   1.000
_cell.length_b   1.000
_cell.length_c   1.000
_cell.angle_alpha   90.00
_cell.angle_beta   90.00
_cell.angle_gamma   90.00
#
_symmetry.space_group_name_H-M   'P 1'
#
loop_
_entity.id
_entity.type
_entity.pdbx_description
1 polymer ?
#
loop_
_entity_poly.entity_id
_entity_poly.type
_entity_poly.pdbx_seq_one_letter_code
_entity_poly.pdbx_strand_id
1 'polypeptide(L)'
;MSDFNQLFKRKNQPSLRPNSCSFSSFFSLSSSSCPTLESEDSGLIGLIGSIGLTSRNNDIYCKIKAHNGDYKNEEADKLAKRGALQSEEIQLNHELIDRKVYHKWNNRIIDLPIKEIIKVNTKVKRQTEWALLNRTAKWNNKNIQRETDWKLSFRSIHESSITNLLTTNEDQKKRKFSLKLLNNELPTKTLLHERQPELYENDTCVFCNQCQEDSLHVFICNDFINTLQKQFINRIIAQIVRIKGDSKRQLIGNLITNSSIVKIDILRQIQNYNQQSRFSFIDVIRGLIPKQLKKILTKIIKNTEAIEIINKTFLDLRDKKWERWLKRCDEFLKWEKERNITKEAKRIYKKRVKFITDEYTKLKKNLLDSCHIIINNILDNIFVQGHGLHDLFYNIDECGVLTSSE
;
A
#
# COMPACT_ATOMS: atom_id res chain seq x y z
N MET A 1 -13.09 -10.07 -28.09
CA MET A 1 -12.20 -10.41 -26.96
C MET A 1 -10.73 -9.99 -27.16
N SER A 2 -10.31 -9.56 -28.37
CA SER A 2 -8.94 -9.14 -28.72
C SER A 2 -8.61 -7.64 -28.47
N ASP A 3 -9.62 -6.77 -28.30
CA ASP A 3 -9.40 -5.32 -28.13
C ASP A 3 -9.18 -4.86 -26.67
N PHE A 4 -9.53 -5.68 -25.67
CA PHE A 4 -9.39 -5.33 -24.25
C PHE A 4 -7.94 -5.16 -23.77
N ASN A 5 -6.98 -5.79 -24.46
CA ASN A 5 -5.56 -5.65 -24.15
C ASN A 5 -4.99 -4.28 -24.58
N GLN A 6 -5.70 -3.49 -25.38
CA GLN A 6 -5.14 -2.26 -25.97
C GLN A 6 -5.16 -1.06 -25.01
N LEU A 7 -6.12 -1.00 -24.07
CA LEU A 7 -6.08 -0.03 -22.96
C LEU A 7 -4.97 -0.34 -21.94
N PHE A 8 -4.46 -1.56 -21.95
CA PHE A 8 -3.41 -2.03 -21.03
C PHE A 8 -2.00 -2.13 -21.64
N LYS A 9 -1.86 -2.10 -22.98
CA LYS A 9 -0.60 -2.14 -23.75
C LYS A 9 -0.01 -0.75 -24.04
N ARG A 10 0.28 0.06 -23.00
CA ARG A 10 1.06 1.31 -23.15
C ARG A 10 2.57 1.18 -22.84
N LYS A 11 3.11 -0.03 -22.76
CA LYS A 11 4.56 -0.31 -22.87
C LYS A 11 4.76 -1.69 -23.51
N ASN A 12 5.74 -1.81 -24.41
CA ASN A 12 6.22 -3.00 -25.20
C ASN A 12 5.54 -3.09 -26.60
N GLN A 13 6.18 -3.01 -27.78
CA GLN A 13 7.55 -3.25 -28.34
C GLN A 13 7.49 -2.92 -29.88
N PRO A 14 8.51 -3.08 -30.76
CA PRO A 14 9.98 -3.11 -30.63
C PRO A 14 10.71 -2.13 -31.61
N SER A 15 11.91 -1.68 -31.28
CA SER A 15 12.91 -1.26 -32.29
C SER A 15 14.27 -1.82 -31.89
N LEU A 16 14.88 -2.52 -32.83
CA LEU A 16 16.08 -3.35 -32.73
C LEU A 16 17.25 -2.66 -32.00
N ARG A 17 17.68 -3.26 -30.87
CA ARG A 17 19.06 -3.32 -30.33
C ARG A 17 19.07 -4.31 -29.14
N PRO A 18 20.20 -4.97 -28.83
CA PRO A 18 20.23 -6.27 -28.15
C PRO A 18 19.87 -6.20 -26.66
N ASN A 19 19.33 -7.33 -26.18
CA ASN A 19 18.73 -7.55 -24.86
C ASN A 19 19.67 -7.30 -23.67
N SER A 20 19.20 -6.50 -22.71
CA SER A 20 19.13 -6.82 -21.26
C SER A 20 18.77 -5.57 -20.46
N CYS A 21 17.52 -5.43 -20.00
CA CYS A 21 17.19 -4.48 -18.92
C CYS A 21 15.85 -4.82 -18.25
N SER A 22 15.97 -5.28 -17.01
CA SER A 22 14.94 -5.32 -15.99
C SER A 22 14.60 -3.90 -15.50
N PHE A 23 13.53 -3.79 -14.72
CA PHE A 23 12.89 -2.56 -14.20
C PHE A 23 13.84 -1.58 -13.47
N SER A 24 14.63 -0.80 -14.21
CA SER A 24 15.43 0.32 -13.68
C SER A 24 15.27 1.54 -14.61
N SER A 25 14.37 2.45 -14.27
CA SER A 25 14.32 3.79 -14.90
C SER A 25 13.46 4.75 -14.07
N PHE A 26 13.86 4.92 -12.81
CA PHE A 26 13.46 6.06 -11.98
C PHE A 26 14.66 6.83 -11.40
N PHE A 27 15.88 6.62 -11.90
CA PHE A 27 17.07 7.33 -11.41
C PHE A 27 17.98 7.80 -12.54
N SER A 28 18.18 9.11 -12.61
CA SER A 28 19.36 9.85 -13.10
C SER A 28 19.12 11.32 -12.73
N LEU A 29 20.00 12.11 -12.12
CA LEU A 29 21.43 12.12 -11.78
C LEU A 29 21.56 12.82 -10.40
N SER A 30 22.59 12.63 -9.56
CA SER A 30 24.00 12.91 -9.84
C SER A 30 24.97 12.03 -9.06
N SER A 31 26.06 11.70 -9.73
CA SER A 31 27.24 10.99 -9.28
C SER A 31 27.99 11.70 -8.16
N SER A 32 28.22 10.98 -7.06
CA SER A 32 29.45 11.09 -6.27
C SER A 32 29.69 9.73 -5.62
N SER A 33 30.63 8.98 -6.21
CA SER A 33 31.48 7.95 -5.59
C SER A 33 30.88 7.18 -4.40
N CYS A 34 30.28 6.03 -4.70
CA CYS A 34 29.98 5.01 -3.69
C CYS A 34 31.23 4.14 -3.51
N PRO A 35 31.86 4.06 -2.33
CA PRO A 35 32.85 3.04 -2.06
C PRO A 35 32.15 1.70 -1.83
N THR A 36 32.69 0.66 -2.45
CA THR A 36 32.49 -0.74 -2.07
C THR A 36 32.84 -0.88 -0.59
N LEU A 37 31.90 -1.34 0.24
CA LEU A 37 32.15 -1.70 1.62
C LEU A 37 31.89 -3.19 1.76
N GLU A 38 33.00 -3.94 1.70
CA GLU A 38 33.15 -5.21 2.39
C GLU A 38 32.90 -4.93 3.87
N SER A 39 31.82 -5.48 4.44
CA SER A 39 31.61 -5.48 5.88
C SER A 39 31.79 -6.90 6.40
N GLU A 40 33.03 -7.21 6.76
CA GLU A 40 33.32 -8.20 7.80
C GLU A 40 32.85 -7.60 9.12
N ASP A 41 31.72 -8.05 9.64
CA ASP A 41 31.45 -7.97 11.06
C ASP A 41 30.30 -8.91 11.42
N SER A 42 30.67 -10.08 11.89
CA SER A 42 29.74 -11.06 12.41
C SER A 42 30.46 -11.82 13.52
N GLY A 43 30.01 -11.66 14.76
CA GLY A 43 30.59 -12.33 15.93
C GLY A 43 30.51 -13.87 15.84
N LEU A 44 30.74 -14.58 16.96
CA LEU A 44 30.79 -16.05 17.04
C LEU A 44 29.67 -16.79 16.27
N ILE A 45 28.44 -16.26 16.24
CA ILE A 45 27.30 -16.83 15.48
C ILE A 45 27.47 -16.64 13.96
N GLY A 46 28.05 -15.52 13.55
CA GLY A 46 28.39 -15.23 12.17
C GLY A 46 29.57 -16.04 11.65
N LEU A 47 30.55 -16.36 12.52
CA LEU A 47 31.64 -17.28 12.18
C LEU A 47 31.10 -18.70 11.92
N ILE A 48 30.16 -19.18 12.76
CA ILE A 48 29.47 -20.48 12.57
C ILE A 48 28.61 -20.47 11.29
N GLY A 49 27.92 -19.35 11.01
CA GLY A 49 27.13 -19.19 9.78
C GLY A 49 27.97 -19.10 8.51
N SER A 50 29.15 -18.48 8.58
CA SER A 50 30.08 -18.33 7.45
C SER A 50 30.71 -19.66 7.06
N ILE A 51 31.06 -20.51 8.03
CA ILE A 51 31.59 -21.86 7.78
C ILE A 51 30.54 -22.76 7.10
N GLY A 52 29.26 -22.60 7.43
CA GLY A 52 28.16 -23.37 6.82
C GLY A 52 27.76 -22.93 5.41
N LEU A 53 28.07 -21.70 4.99
CA LEU A 53 27.73 -21.20 3.65
C LEU A 53 28.78 -21.54 2.59
N THR A 54 30.00 -21.89 3.00
CA THR A 54 31.06 -22.33 2.08
C THR A 54 30.96 -23.80 1.66
N SER A 55 30.17 -24.63 2.35
CA SER A 55 29.83 -25.99 1.93
C SER A 55 28.42 -26.02 1.36
N ARG A 56 28.27 -26.42 0.08
CA ARG A 56 26.96 -26.82 -0.45
C ARG A 56 26.52 -28.13 0.20
N ASN A 57 26.08 -28.10 1.45
CA ASN A 57 25.45 -29.23 2.11
C ASN A 57 23.97 -28.92 2.36
N ASN A 58 23.11 -29.84 1.94
CA ASN A 58 21.70 -29.86 2.28
C ASN A 58 21.57 -30.25 3.76
N ASP A 59 21.86 -29.33 4.67
CA ASP A 59 21.82 -29.61 6.10
C ASP A 59 20.37 -29.53 6.60
N ILE A 60 19.79 -30.71 6.85
CA ILE A 60 18.47 -30.85 7.48
C ILE A 60 18.66 -30.67 8.99
N TYR A 61 18.18 -29.54 9.52
CA TYR A 61 18.14 -29.33 10.97
C TYR A 61 17.06 -30.19 11.61
N CYS A 62 17.48 -31.28 12.25
CA CYS A 62 16.59 -32.15 13.02
C CYS A 62 16.71 -31.80 14.51
N LYS A 63 15.60 -31.45 15.16
CA LYS A 63 15.58 -31.19 16.60
C LYS A 63 15.72 -32.52 17.34
N ILE A 64 16.90 -32.79 17.89
CA ILE A 64 17.15 -33.98 18.69
C ILE A 64 16.60 -33.74 20.11
N LYS A 65 15.87 -34.71 20.65
CA LYS A 65 15.41 -34.66 22.05
C LYS A 65 16.61 -34.83 22.97
N ALA A 66 16.69 -34.03 24.04
CA ALA A 66 17.72 -34.18 25.06
C ALA A 66 17.69 -35.60 25.65
N HIS A 67 18.87 -36.16 25.94
CA HIS A 67 19.04 -37.48 26.59
C HIS A 67 18.47 -38.67 25.81
N ASN A 68 18.55 -38.64 24.48
CA ASN A 68 18.08 -39.75 23.63
C ASN A 68 19.21 -40.68 23.14
N GLY A 69 20.38 -40.68 23.80
CA GLY A 69 21.52 -41.52 23.43
C GLY A 69 22.33 -41.04 22.22
N ASP A 70 22.05 -39.83 21.69
CA ASP A 70 22.80 -39.29 20.55
C ASP A 70 24.19 -38.82 21.02
N TYR A 71 25.22 -39.54 20.57
CA TYR A 71 26.60 -39.34 20.99
C TYR A 71 27.08 -37.89 20.84
N LYS A 72 26.77 -37.22 19.72
CA LYS A 72 27.24 -35.84 19.49
C LYS A 72 26.52 -34.84 20.38
N ASN A 73 25.24 -35.06 20.63
CA ASN A 73 24.46 -34.21 21.54
C ASN A 73 24.89 -34.42 23.00
N GLU A 74 25.18 -35.65 23.40
CA GLU A 74 25.70 -35.96 24.74
C GLU A 74 27.13 -35.45 24.95
N GLU A 75 27.97 -35.49 23.90
CA GLU A 75 29.31 -34.92 23.93
C GLU A 75 29.26 -33.39 24.01
N ALA A 76 28.38 -32.74 23.26
CA ALA A 76 28.14 -31.31 23.38
C ALA A 76 27.64 -30.91 24.78
N ASP A 77 26.70 -31.66 25.36
CA ASP A 77 26.19 -31.43 26.72
C ASP A 77 27.27 -31.67 27.79
N LYS A 78 28.12 -32.70 27.62
CA LYS A 78 29.29 -32.93 28.47
C LYS A 78 30.30 -31.79 28.39
N LEU A 79 30.59 -31.27 27.20
CA LEU A 79 31.51 -30.15 27.01
C LEU A 79 30.94 -28.86 27.61
N ALA A 80 29.65 -28.59 27.44
CA ALA A 80 28.99 -27.44 28.05
C ALA A 80 28.99 -27.52 29.59
N LYS A 81 28.71 -28.69 30.17
CA LYS A 81 28.80 -28.93 31.62
C LYS A 81 30.23 -28.79 32.14
N ARG A 82 31.22 -29.24 31.36
CA ARG A 82 32.65 -29.08 31.70
C ARG A 82 33.04 -27.61 31.71
N GLY A 83 32.61 -26.83 30.71
CA GLY A 83 32.82 -25.38 30.66
C GLY A 83 32.10 -24.63 31.79
N ALA A 84 30.89 -25.06 32.17
CA ALA A 84 30.16 -24.47 33.30
C ALA A 84 30.82 -24.74 34.67
N LEU A 85 31.64 -25.80 34.77
CA LEU A 85 32.42 -26.13 35.96
C LEU A 85 33.82 -25.50 35.94
N GLN A 86 34.28 -24.98 34.81
CA GLN A 86 35.50 -24.19 34.73
C GLN A 86 35.23 -22.78 35.23
N SER A 87 36.02 -22.32 36.20
CA SER A 87 35.98 -20.94 36.72
C SER A 87 36.69 -19.92 35.81
N GLU A 88 37.02 -20.31 34.57
CA GLU A 88 37.59 -19.40 33.60
C GLU A 88 36.48 -18.49 33.07
N GLU A 89 36.47 -17.25 33.56
CA GLU A 89 35.67 -16.20 32.95
C GLU A 89 36.14 -16.01 31.51
N ILE A 90 35.20 -16.11 30.56
CA ILE A 90 35.46 -15.73 29.18
C ILE A 90 35.78 -14.23 29.19
N GLN A 91 37.07 -13.89 29.08
CA GLN A 91 37.48 -12.52 28.89
C GLN A 91 37.09 -12.08 27.49
N LEU A 92 35.94 -11.41 27.39
CA LEU A 92 35.53 -10.73 26.18
C LEU A 92 36.43 -9.52 25.99
N ASN A 93 37.22 -9.51 24.92
CA ASN A 93 37.94 -8.29 24.55
C ASN A 93 36.90 -7.24 24.10
N HIS A 94 36.57 -6.32 25.00
CA HIS A 94 35.61 -5.26 24.75
C HIS A 94 36.06 -4.31 23.63
N GLU A 95 37.36 -4.23 23.31
CA GLU A 95 37.88 -3.45 22.17
C GLU A 95 37.47 -4.06 20.81
N LEU A 96 37.23 -5.37 20.75
CA LEU A 96 36.70 -6.05 19.56
C LEU A 96 35.17 -5.91 19.45
N ILE A 97 34.49 -5.54 20.55
CA ILE A 97 33.04 -5.36 20.62
C ILE A 97 32.67 -3.87 20.44
N ASP A 98 33.61 -2.96 20.68
CA ASP A 98 33.43 -1.53 20.48
C ASP A 98 33.18 -1.23 18.99
N ARG A 99 31.95 -0.84 18.69
CA ARG A 99 31.55 -0.54 17.31
C ARG A 99 32.29 0.71 16.86
N LYS A 100 33.18 0.59 15.87
CA LYS A 100 33.88 1.75 15.28
C LYS A 100 32.94 2.77 14.63
N VAL A 101 31.70 2.35 14.30
CA VAL A 101 30.69 3.20 13.66
C VAL A 101 29.41 3.20 14.47
N TYR A 102 29.02 4.39 14.91
CA TYR A 102 27.77 4.64 15.61
C TYR A 102 26.80 5.38 14.70
N HIS A 103 25.62 4.81 14.48
CA HIS A 103 24.54 5.56 13.83
C HIS A 103 24.00 6.61 14.77
N LYS A 104 23.89 7.83 14.27
CA LYS A 104 23.31 8.95 15.00
C LYS A 104 22.05 9.45 14.31
N TRP A 105 21.08 9.84 15.12
CA TRP A 105 19.90 10.59 14.70
C TRP A 105 19.73 11.77 15.64
N ASN A 106 19.63 12.99 15.08
CA ASN A 106 19.62 14.23 15.85
C ASN A 106 20.73 14.28 16.92
N ASN A 107 21.96 13.95 16.51
CA ASN A 107 23.17 13.86 17.34
C ASN A 107 23.13 12.85 18.49
N ARG A 108 22.09 12.00 18.59
CA ARG A 108 21.98 10.92 19.58
C ARG A 108 22.37 9.59 18.94
N ILE A 109 23.15 8.79 19.66
CA ILE A 109 23.50 7.44 19.21
C ILE A 109 22.23 6.58 19.26
N ILE A 110 21.93 5.89 18.16
CA ILE A 110 20.86 4.90 18.09
C ILE A 110 21.48 3.53 18.28
N ASP A 111 21.13 2.85 19.37
CA ASP A 111 21.53 1.47 19.58
C ASP A 111 20.51 0.49 18.96
N LEU A 112 20.39 0.56 17.63
CA LEU A 112 19.62 -0.38 16.84
C LEU A 112 20.49 -0.96 15.72
N PRO A 113 20.25 -2.21 15.29
CA PRO A 113 20.92 -2.74 14.12
C PRO A 113 20.74 -1.83 12.89
N ILE A 114 21.82 -1.57 12.16
CA ILE A 114 21.85 -0.71 10.96
C ILE A 114 20.70 -1.04 10.00
N LYS A 115 20.48 -2.35 9.78
CA LYS A 115 19.43 -2.86 8.91
C LYS A 115 18.03 -2.43 9.35
N GLU A 116 17.75 -2.44 10.65
CA GLU A 116 16.45 -1.98 11.17
C GLU A 116 16.32 -0.46 11.07
N ILE A 117 17.39 0.30 11.32
CA ILE A 117 17.41 1.76 11.10
C ILE A 117 17.05 2.08 9.64
N ILE A 118 17.75 1.49 8.67
CA ILE A 118 17.51 1.71 7.23
C ILE A 118 16.07 1.33 6.85
N LYS A 119 15.59 0.18 7.36
CA LYS A 119 14.25 -0.33 7.07
C LYS A 119 13.15 0.58 7.63
N VAL A 120 13.29 1.04 8.88
CA VAL A 120 12.36 1.99 9.51
C VAL A 120 12.36 3.30 8.73
N ASN A 121 13.55 3.86 8.46
CA ASN A 121 13.70 5.15 7.79
C ASN A 121 13.10 5.12 6.37
N THR A 122 13.44 4.08 5.60
CA THR A 122 12.87 3.86 4.25
C THR A 122 11.36 3.68 4.30
N LYS A 123 10.84 2.96 5.30
CA LYS A 123 9.41 2.72 5.44
C LYS A 123 8.67 4.01 5.76
N VAL A 124 9.11 4.76 6.77
CA VAL A 124 8.53 6.05 7.17
C VAL A 124 8.54 7.02 6.00
N LYS A 125 9.70 7.19 5.34
CA LYS A 125 9.83 8.07 4.18
C LYS A 125 8.82 7.75 3.07
N ARG A 126 8.81 6.49 2.59
CA ARG A 126 7.89 6.08 1.51
C ARG A 126 6.42 6.27 1.87
N GLN A 127 6.09 5.98 3.12
CA GLN A 127 4.73 6.07 3.65
C GLN A 127 4.25 7.52 3.75
N THR A 128 5.07 8.40 4.32
CA THR A 128 4.78 9.84 4.44
C THR A 128 4.75 10.52 3.08
N GLU A 129 5.71 10.23 2.20
CA GLU A 129 5.74 10.75 0.83
C GLU A 129 4.46 10.37 0.08
N TRP A 130 4.03 9.10 0.15
CA TRP A 130 2.81 8.65 -0.52
C TRP A 130 1.55 9.35 0.01
N ALA A 131 1.44 9.54 1.32
CA ALA A 131 0.27 10.17 1.93
C ALA A 131 0.16 11.67 1.61
N LEU A 132 1.29 12.36 1.44
CA LEU A 132 1.37 13.79 1.11
C LEU A 132 1.48 14.09 -0.38
N LEU A 133 1.40 13.08 -1.26
CA LEU A 133 1.15 13.34 -2.67
C LEU A 133 -0.15 14.14 -2.81
N ASN A 134 -0.16 15.21 -3.62
CA ASN A 134 -1.34 16.06 -3.81
C ASN A 134 -2.63 15.24 -4.06
N ARG A 135 -2.55 14.21 -4.90
CA ARG A 135 -3.69 13.32 -5.21
C ARG A 135 -4.18 12.47 -4.02
N THR A 136 -3.28 12.08 -3.11
CA THR A 136 -3.58 11.27 -1.93
C THR A 136 -4.08 12.16 -0.80
N ALA A 137 -3.38 13.28 -0.56
CA ALA A 137 -3.70 14.25 0.49
C ALA A 137 -5.14 14.75 0.37
N LYS A 138 -5.65 14.96 -0.86
CA LYS A 138 -7.03 15.38 -1.15
C LYS A 138 -8.12 14.54 -0.46
N TRP A 139 -7.89 13.25 -0.24
CA TRP A 139 -8.90 12.38 0.38
C TRP A 139 -8.40 11.70 1.65
N ASN A 140 -7.09 11.58 1.87
CA ASN A 140 -6.50 10.78 2.95
C ASN A 140 -6.20 11.62 4.20
N ASN A 141 -7.23 12.21 4.82
CA ASN A 141 -7.08 13.00 6.05
C ASN A 141 -6.81 12.13 7.30
N LYS A 142 -6.54 12.78 8.44
CA LYS A 142 -6.23 12.07 9.71
C LYS A 142 -7.34 11.12 10.16
N ASN A 143 -8.61 11.47 9.98
CA ASN A 143 -9.74 10.68 10.47
C ASN A 143 -9.86 9.39 9.66
N ILE A 144 -9.77 9.49 8.33
CA ILE A 144 -9.82 8.34 7.43
C ILE A 144 -8.62 7.42 7.70
N GLN A 145 -7.43 7.99 7.91
CA GLN A 145 -6.26 7.20 8.28
C GLN A 145 -6.43 6.45 9.60
N ARG A 146 -6.99 7.11 10.63
CA ARG A 146 -7.28 6.51 11.95
C ARG A 146 -8.32 5.40 11.85
N GLU A 147 -9.36 5.61 11.06
CA GLU A 147 -10.49 4.70 10.93
C GLU A 147 -10.19 3.51 9.99
N THR A 148 -9.19 3.62 9.13
CA THR A 148 -8.78 2.56 8.18
C THR A 148 -7.92 1.47 8.83
N ASP A 149 -8.27 0.21 8.60
CA ASP A 149 -7.40 -0.95 8.84
C ASP A 149 -6.49 -1.14 7.62
N TRP A 150 -5.34 -0.45 7.63
CA TRP A 150 -4.39 -0.48 6.52
C TRP A 150 -3.86 -1.89 6.24
N LYS A 151 -3.64 -2.71 7.28
CA LYS A 151 -3.12 -4.07 7.11
C LYS A 151 -4.11 -4.95 6.35
N LEU A 152 -5.38 -4.93 6.74
CA LEU A 152 -6.42 -5.64 6.02
C LEU A 152 -6.64 -5.06 4.61
N SER A 153 -6.65 -3.73 4.48
CA SER A 153 -6.84 -3.05 3.18
C SER A 153 -5.78 -3.48 2.17
N PHE A 154 -4.50 -3.44 2.55
CA PHE A 154 -3.40 -3.86 1.68
C PHE A 154 -3.45 -5.36 1.37
N ARG A 155 -3.87 -6.20 2.32
CA ARG A 155 -4.08 -7.63 2.09
C ARG A 155 -5.20 -7.90 1.09
N SER A 156 -6.27 -7.11 1.11
CA SER A 156 -7.37 -7.22 0.13
C SER A 156 -6.94 -6.78 -1.28
N ILE A 157 -6.09 -5.75 -1.37
CA ILE A 157 -5.49 -5.31 -2.65
C ILE A 157 -4.49 -6.35 -3.20
N HIS A 158 -3.72 -6.99 -2.31
CA HIS A 158 -2.70 -7.98 -2.61
C HIS A 158 -3.13 -9.37 -2.13
N GLU A 159 -4.12 -9.94 -2.80
CA GLU A 159 -4.71 -11.24 -2.46
C GLU A 159 -3.67 -12.35 -2.40
N SER A 160 -2.80 -12.44 -3.43
CA SER A 160 -1.64 -13.33 -3.44
C SER A 160 -0.39 -12.59 -2.92
N SER A 161 0.53 -13.33 -2.31
CA SER A 161 1.82 -12.74 -1.91
C SER A 161 2.54 -12.16 -3.13
N ILE A 162 3.10 -10.96 -2.98
CA ILE A 162 3.94 -10.35 -4.02
C ILE A 162 5.20 -11.20 -4.27
N THR A 163 5.65 -11.96 -3.27
CA THR A 163 6.79 -12.88 -3.38
C THR A 163 6.41 -14.28 -3.86
N ASN A 164 5.14 -14.50 -4.21
CA ASN A 164 4.73 -15.80 -4.73
C ASN A 164 5.37 -16.02 -6.10
N LEU A 165 6.03 -17.17 -6.28
CA LEU A 165 6.65 -17.55 -7.55
C LEU A 165 5.61 -17.83 -8.64
N LEU A 166 4.36 -18.09 -8.25
CA LEU A 166 3.24 -18.29 -9.15
C LEU A 166 2.37 -17.03 -9.16
N THR A 167 2.28 -16.37 -10.33
CA THR A 167 1.38 -15.24 -10.56
C THR A 167 0.46 -15.53 -11.74
N THR A 168 -0.83 -15.19 -11.61
CA THR A 168 -1.78 -15.31 -12.71
C THR A 168 -2.02 -13.95 -13.36
N ASN A 169 -2.30 -13.94 -14.66
CA ASN A 169 -2.65 -12.70 -15.38
C ASN A 169 -3.89 -12.01 -14.78
N GLU A 170 -4.83 -12.79 -14.23
CA GLU A 170 -6.03 -12.26 -13.60
C GLU A 170 -5.71 -11.53 -12.29
N ASP A 171 -4.92 -12.14 -11.40
CA ASP A 171 -4.48 -11.52 -10.15
C ASP A 171 -3.70 -10.22 -10.44
N GLN A 172 -2.79 -10.23 -11.41
CA GLN A 172 -2.06 -9.02 -11.81
C GLN A 172 -3.00 -7.90 -12.30
N LYS A 173 -4.02 -8.24 -13.11
CA LYS A 173 -5.02 -7.27 -13.61
C LYS A 173 -5.84 -6.68 -12.48
N LYS A 174 -6.40 -7.52 -11.60
CA LYS A 174 -7.22 -7.09 -10.46
C LYS A 174 -6.41 -6.25 -9.46
N ARG A 175 -5.17 -6.64 -9.17
CA ARG A 175 -4.23 -5.88 -8.33
C ARG A 175 -3.90 -4.52 -8.93
N LYS A 176 -3.53 -4.48 -10.22
CA LYS A 176 -3.23 -3.23 -10.94
C LYS A 176 -4.45 -2.30 -10.95
N PHE A 177 -5.63 -2.85 -11.15
CA PHE A 177 -6.89 -2.10 -11.07
C PHE A 177 -7.08 -1.48 -9.68
N SER A 178 -7.01 -2.27 -8.61
CA SER A 178 -7.16 -1.78 -7.24
C SER A 178 -6.12 -0.71 -6.87
N LEU A 179 -4.86 -0.91 -7.24
CA LEU A 179 -3.80 0.07 -6.99
C LEU A 179 -4.02 1.37 -7.76
N LYS A 180 -4.46 1.29 -9.03
CA LYS A 180 -4.80 2.49 -9.81
C LYS A 180 -6.00 3.22 -9.24
N LEU A 181 -7.02 2.50 -8.81
CA LEU A 181 -8.21 3.09 -8.18
C LEU A 181 -7.84 3.82 -6.89
N LEU A 182 -7.08 3.17 -6.00
CA LEU A 182 -6.61 3.78 -4.74
C LEU A 182 -5.80 5.07 -4.98
N ASN A 183 -5.00 5.11 -6.04
CA ASN A 183 -4.08 6.21 -6.33
C ASN A 183 -4.65 7.25 -7.31
N ASN A 184 -5.93 7.18 -7.69
CA ASN A 184 -6.54 8.04 -8.72
C ASN A 184 -5.80 8.02 -10.08
N GLU A 185 -5.35 6.84 -10.52
CA GLU A 185 -4.56 6.61 -11.75
C GLU A 185 -5.28 5.72 -12.79
N LEU A 186 -6.59 5.55 -12.66
CA LEU A 186 -7.38 4.93 -13.72
C LEU A 186 -7.41 5.85 -14.95
N PRO A 187 -7.36 5.32 -16.19
CA PRO A 187 -7.39 6.14 -17.40
C PRO A 187 -8.81 6.68 -17.64
N THR A 188 -9.19 7.66 -16.83
CA THR A 188 -10.47 8.37 -16.91
C THR A 188 -10.36 9.58 -17.83
N LYS A 189 -11.49 10.10 -18.24
CA LYS A 189 -11.57 11.22 -19.18
C LYS A 189 -10.90 12.47 -18.61
N THR A 190 -10.99 12.73 -17.31
CA THR A 190 -10.22 13.78 -16.63
C THR A 190 -8.73 13.67 -16.93
N LEU A 191 -8.12 12.52 -16.62
CA LEU A 191 -6.68 12.34 -16.86
C LEU A 191 -6.34 12.34 -18.34
N LEU A 192 -7.25 11.95 -19.22
CA LEU A 192 -7.05 11.99 -20.68
C LEU A 192 -7.12 13.42 -21.22
N HIS A 193 -8.09 14.22 -20.77
CA HIS A 193 -8.24 15.65 -21.06
C HIS A 193 -7.03 16.43 -20.56
N GLU A 194 -6.65 16.26 -19.29
CA GLU A 194 -5.41 16.83 -18.76
C GLU A 194 -4.18 16.41 -19.59
N ARG A 195 -4.22 15.21 -20.19
CA ARG A 195 -3.11 14.67 -20.96
C ARG A 195 -3.06 15.12 -22.42
N GLN A 196 -4.19 15.28 -23.07
CA GLN A 196 -4.27 15.67 -24.47
C GLN A 196 -5.57 16.48 -24.64
N PRO A 197 -5.59 17.74 -24.16
CA PRO A 197 -6.82 18.54 -24.13
C PRO A 197 -7.37 18.82 -25.52
N GLU A 198 -6.49 18.92 -26.52
CA GLU A 198 -6.89 19.06 -27.94
C GLU A 198 -7.58 17.80 -28.48
N LEU A 199 -7.25 16.60 -27.97
CA LEU A 199 -7.83 15.33 -28.43
C LEU A 199 -9.08 14.94 -27.64
N TYR A 200 -9.08 15.26 -26.35
CA TYR A 200 -10.18 15.02 -25.43
C TYR A 200 -10.65 16.37 -24.92
N GLU A 201 -11.61 16.99 -25.58
CA GLU A 201 -11.99 18.41 -25.38
C GLU A 201 -12.51 18.76 -23.98
N ASN A 202 -13.10 17.80 -23.27
CA ASN A 202 -13.61 17.97 -21.92
C ASN A 202 -13.46 16.68 -21.10
N ASP A 203 -13.69 16.79 -19.79
CA ASP A 203 -13.55 15.72 -18.82
C ASP A 203 -14.89 15.11 -18.36
N THR A 204 -16.01 15.51 -18.95
CA THR A 204 -17.35 15.02 -18.59
C THR A 204 -17.51 13.52 -18.85
N CYS A 205 -17.99 12.79 -17.85
CA CYS A 205 -18.22 11.35 -17.89
C CYS A 205 -19.12 10.93 -19.04
N VAL A 206 -18.64 9.99 -19.86
CA VAL A 206 -19.37 9.44 -21.02
C VAL A 206 -20.59 8.60 -20.58
N PHE A 207 -20.61 8.11 -19.34
CA PHE A 207 -21.71 7.29 -18.83
C PHE A 207 -22.92 8.07 -18.36
N CYS A 208 -22.70 9.19 -17.68
CA CYS A 208 -23.78 9.98 -17.08
C CYS A 208 -23.98 11.31 -17.80
N ASN A 209 -22.97 11.81 -18.54
CA ASN A 209 -22.96 13.11 -19.18
C ASN A 209 -23.27 14.30 -18.25
N GLN A 210 -23.04 14.13 -16.94
CA GLN A 210 -23.43 15.10 -15.91
C GLN A 210 -22.22 15.68 -15.14
N CYS A 211 -21.28 14.83 -14.74
CA CYS A 211 -20.15 15.25 -13.91
C CYS A 211 -18.81 14.89 -14.56
N GLN A 212 -17.74 15.49 -14.05
CA GLN A 212 -16.36 15.14 -14.36
C GLN A 212 -16.06 13.65 -14.07
N GLU A 213 -15.39 12.97 -15.00
CA GLU A 213 -15.02 11.56 -14.84
C GLU A 213 -13.66 11.42 -14.15
N ASP A 214 -13.67 11.41 -12.82
CA ASP A 214 -12.52 11.01 -12.02
C ASP A 214 -12.48 9.49 -11.78
N SER A 215 -11.44 9.00 -11.10
CA SER A 215 -11.25 7.56 -10.84
C SER A 215 -12.36 6.92 -10.03
N LEU A 216 -13.14 7.68 -9.25
CA LEU A 216 -14.19 7.15 -8.38
C LEU A 216 -15.58 7.32 -8.99
N HIS A 217 -15.80 8.41 -9.71
CA HIS A 217 -17.08 8.77 -10.32
C HIS A 217 -17.66 7.64 -11.17
N VAL A 218 -16.82 6.85 -11.85
CA VAL A 218 -17.23 5.67 -12.64
C VAL A 218 -18.03 4.64 -11.82
N PHE A 219 -17.74 4.55 -10.51
CA PHE A 219 -18.42 3.65 -9.58
C PHE A 219 -19.58 4.29 -8.83
N ILE A 220 -19.84 5.56 -9.11
CA ILE A 220 -20.79 6.36 -8.33
C ILE A 220 -21.95 6.86 -9.19
N CYS A 221 -21.66 7.26 -10.42
CA CYS A 221 -22.66 7.74 -11.37
C CYS A 221 -23.74 6.72 -11.71
N ASN A 222 -24.89 7.22 -12.19
CA ASN A 222 -26.06 6.45 -12.61
C ASN A 222 -26.55 5.47 -11.52
N ASP A 223 -26.61 5.94 -10.26
CA ASP A 223 -27.07 5.18 -9.10
C ASP A 223 -26.27 3.90 -8.77
N PHE A 224 -25.10 3.72 -9.40
CA PHE A 224 -24.33 2.49 -9.24
C PHE A 224 -23.77 2.32 -7.82
N ILE A 225 -23.46 3.43 -7.13
CA ILE A 225 -23.02 3.38 -5.73
C ILE A 225 -24.07 2.76 -4.81
N ASN A 226 -25.36 3.07 -5.00
CA ASN A 226 -26.44 2.52 -4.19
C ASN A 226 -26.61 1.02 -4.45
N THR A 227 -26.40 0.59 -5.69
CA THR A 227 -26.34 -0.84 -6.05
C THR A 227 -25.17 -1.54 -5.34
N LEU A 228 -23.96 -0.96 -5.39
CA LEU A 228 -22.79 -1.51 -4.70
C LEU A 228 -22.97 -1.57 -3.18
N GLN A 229 -23.57 -0.53 -2.59
CA GLN A 229 -23.84 -0.43 -1.16
C GLN A 229 -24.81 -1.51 -0.69
N LYS A 230 -25.96 -1.66 -1.38
CA LYS A 230 -26.94 -2.71 -1.08
C LYS A 230 -26.32 -4.10 -1.19
N GLN A 231 -25.55 -4.35 -2.26
CA GLN A 231 -24.86 -5.64 -2.44
C GLN A 231 -23.83 -5.88 -1.33
N PHE A 232 -23.03 -4.88 -0.98
CA PHE A 232 -22.04 -4.97 0.10
C PHE A 232 -22.69 -5.36 1.43
N ILE A 233 -23.76 -4.67 1.82
CA ILE A 233 -24.51 -4.95 3.05
C ILE A 233 -25.10 -6.35 3.01
N ASN A 234 -25.82 -6.70 1.93
CA ASN A 234 -26.48 -7.99 1.79
C ASN A 234 -25.50 -9.16 1.83
N ARG A 235 -24.31 -9.02 1.22
CA ARG A 235 -23.26 -10.04 1.27
C ARG A 235 -22.80 -10.31 2.70
N ILE A 236 -22.55 -9.25 3.48
CA ILE A 236 -22.13 -9.40 4.88
C ILE A 236 -23.24 -10.08 5.70
N ILE A 237 -24.48 -9.60 5.56
CA ILE A 237 -25.63 -10.18 6.28
C ILE A 237 -25.79 -11.66 5.92
N ALA A 238 -25.75 -12.01 4.63
CA ALA A 238 -25.89 -13.38 4.17
C ALA A 238 -24.78 -14.30 4.72
N GLN A 239 -23.53 -13.83 4.78
CA GLN A 239 -22.43 -14.61 5.36
C GLN A 239 -22.60 -14.82 6.87
N ILE A 240 -23.08 -13.81 7.60
CA ILE A 240 -23.36 -13.93 9.03
C ILE A 240 -24.52 -14.88 9.30
N VAL A 241 -25.62 -14.76 8.54
CA VAL A 241 -26.77 -15.67 8.62
C VAL A 241 -26.36 -17.11 8.34
N ARG A 242 -25.47 -17.34 7.37
CA ARG A 242 -24.93 -18.66 7.08
C ARG A 242 -24.16 -19.29 8.25
N ILE A 243 -23.46 -18.47 9.05
CA ILE A 243 -22.62 -18.97 10.17
C ILE A 243 -23.41 -19.06 11.48
N LYS A 244 -24.31 -18.12 11.75
CA LYS A 244 -25.00 -17.99 13.05
C LYS A 244 -26.51 -18.25 13.00
N GLY A 245 -27.05 -18.54 11.82
CA GLY A 245 -28.48 -18.70 11.60
C GLY A 245 -29.21 -17.36 11.45
N ASP A 246 -30.47 -17.45 11.06
CA ASP A 246 -31.28 -16.28 10.69
C ASP A 246 -31.65 -15.39 11.90
N SER A 247 -31.56 -15.92 13.12
CA SER A 247 -31.80 -15.18 14.37
C SER A 247 -30.91 -13.95 14.54
N LYS A 248 -29.73 -13.92 13.89
CA LYS A 248 -28.81 -12.77 13.94
C LYS A 248 -29.03 -11.77 12.80
N ARG A 249 -29.90 -12.04 11.82
CA ARG A 249 -30.11 -11.19 10.63
C ARG A 249 -30.46 -9.76 10.99
N GLN A 250 -31.48 -9.56 11.82
CA GLN A 250 -31.95 -8.22 12.20
C GLN A 250 -30.87 -7.45 12.98
N LEU A 251 -30.19 -8.13 13.90
CA LEU A 251 -29.11 -7.54 14.68
C LEU A 251 -27.97 -7.04 13.78
N ILE A 252 -27.45 -7.87 12.87
CA ILE A 252 -26.36 -7.44 11.98
C ILE A 252 -26.83 -6.39 10.98
N GLY A 253 -28.05 -6.52 10.46
CA GLY A 253 -28.66 -5.54 9.55
C GLY A 253 -28.71 -4.15 10.18
N ASN A 254 -29.19 -4.05 11.42
CA ASN A 254 -29.26 -2.78 12.16
C ASN A 254 -27.86 -2.22 12.46
N LEU A 255 -26.92 -3.07 12.91
CA LEU A 255 -25.56 -2.62 13.24
C LEU A 255 -24.80 -2.09 12.03
N ILE A 256 -24.94 -2.73 10.86
CA ILE A 256 -24.27 -2.29 9.63
C ILE A 256 -24.95 -1.04 9.07
N THR A 257 -26.28 -1.04 8.96
CA THR A 257 -27.02 0.06 8.32
C THR A 257 -26.89 1.38 9.10
N ASN A 258 -26.81 1.30 10.44
CA ASN A 258 -26.60 2.48 11.29
C ASN A 258 -25.14 2.95 11.33
N SER A 259 -24.21 2.20 10.74
CA SER A 259 -22.79 2.54 10.75
C SER A 259 -22.45 3.63 9.72
N SER A 260 -21.54 4.55 10.07
CA SER A 260 -21.04 5.56 9.13
C SER A 260 -20.32 4.95 7.93
N ILE A 261 -19.77 3.74 8.06
CA ILE A 261 -19.00 3.07 7.00
C ILE A 261 -19.80 2.80 5.72
N VAL A 262 -21.13 2.68 5.83
CA VAL A 262 -22.01 2.44 4.68
C VAL A 262 -22.71 3.72 4.23
N LYS A 263 -22.60 4.84 4.96
CA LYS A 263 -23.17 6.12 4.51
C LYS A 263 -22.45 6.60 3.26
N ILE A 264 -23.21 7.09 2.29
CA ILE A 264 -22.68 7.63 1.05
C ILE A 264 -22.55 9.14 1.21
N ASP A 265 -21.31 9.62 1.29
CA ASP A 265 -21.00 11.05 1.33
C ASP A 265 -20.71 11.54 -0.09
N ILE A 266 -21.73 12.08 -0.76
CA ILE A 266 -21.63 12.53 -2.16
C ILE A 266 -20.78 13.81 -2.27
N LEU A 267 -20.83 14.68 -1.25
CA LEU A 267 -20.17 15.98 -1.28
C LEU A 267 -18.64 15.84 -1.37
N ARG A 268 -18.07 14.78 -0.80
CA ARG A 268 -16.64 14.44 -0.93
C ARG A 268 -16.15 14.11 -2.34
N GLN A 269 -17.05 14.02 -3.32
CA GLN A 269 -16.67 13.86 -4.73
C GLN A 269 -16.53 15.20 -5.46
N ILE A 270 -17.24 16.21 -4.97
CA ILE A 270 -17.38 17.51 -5.64
C ILE A 270 -16.50 18.55 -4.95
N GLN A 271 -16.29 18.40 -3.64
CA GLN A 271 -15.55 19.37 -2.83
C GLN A 271 -14.05 19.08 -2.77
N ASN A 272 -13.29 20.17 -2.60
CA ASN A 272 -11.88 20.12 -2.22
C ASN A 272 -11.70 19.43 -0.86
N TYR A 273 -10.43 19.15 -0.53
CA TYR A 273 -10.02 18.49 0.71
C TYR A 273 -10.79 18.99 1.95
N ASN A 274 -11.33 18.07 2.75
CA ASN A 274 -12.02 18.38 4.00
C ASN A 274 -11.41 17.58 5.17
N GLN A 275 -10.82 18.31 6.13
CA GLN A 275 -10.15 17.79 7.34
C GLN A 275 -11.09 17.00 8.25
N GLN A 276 -12.36 17.38 8.29
CA GLN A 276 -13.35 16.83 9.19
C GLN A 276 -14.04 15.58 8.63
N SER A 277 -13.85 15.29 7.34
CA SER A 277 -14.44 14.12 6.69
C SER A 277 -14.08 12.84 7.44
N ARG A 278 -15.11 12.07 7.79
CA ARG A 278 -14.97 10.73 8.39
C ARG A 278 -14.97 9.65 7.31
N PHE A 279 -14.61 8.44 7.70
CA PHE A 279 -14.67 7.29 6.82
C PHE A 279 -16.12 7.04 6.38
N SER A 280 -16.31 6.84 5.07
CA SER A 280 -17.63 6.62 4.46
C SER A 280 -17.58 5.48 3.44
N PHE A 281 -18.71 5.17 2.81
CA PHE A 281 -18.77 4.14 1.78
C PHE A 281 -17.90 4.47 0.55
N ILE A 282 -17.61 5.75 0.29
CA ILE A 282 -16.69 6.14 -0.79
C ILE A 282 -15.28 5.58 -0.55
N ASP A 283 -14.84 5.51 0.71
CA ASP A 283 -13.54 4.96 1.07
C ASP A 283 -13.53 3.42 0.95
N VAL A 284 -14.68 2.77 1.17
CA VAL A 284 -14.89 1.35 0.83
C VAL A 284 -14.76 1.13 -0.68
N ILE A 285 -15.33 2.02 -1.51
CA ILE A 285 -15.17 1.96 -2.98
C ILE A 285 -13.70 2.14 -3.40
N ARG A 286 -12.92 3.00 -2.73
CA ARG A 286 -11.46 3.11 -2.94
C ARG A 286 -10.71 1.81 -2.61
N GLY A 287 -11.31 0.90 -1.86
CA GLY A 287 -10.72 -0.37 -1.42
C GLY A 287 -10.15 -0.34 -0.01
N LEU A 288 -10.56 0.65 0.81
CA LEU A 288 -10.16 0.74 2.21
C LEU A 288 -11.13 -0.02 3.10
N ILE A 289 -10.60 -0.73 4.08
CA ILE A 289 -11.36 -1.50 5.06
C ILE A 289 -11.43 -0.71 6.36
N PRO A 290 -12.61 -0.38 6.88
CA PRO A 290 -12.72 0.34 8.14
C PRO A 290 -12.52 -0.60 9.34
N LYS A 291 -11.74 -0.17 10.33
CA LYS A 291 -11.56 -0.86 11.63
C LYS A 291 -12.90 -1.12 12.31
N GLN A 292 -13.87 -0.21 12.15
CA GLN A 292 -15.21 -0.33 12.70
C GLN A 292 -15.96 -1.56 12.18
N LEU A 293 -15.78 -1.93 10.90
CA LEU A 293 -16.44 -3.13 10.34
C LEU A 293 -15.99 -4.38 11.08
N LYS A 294 -14.68 -4.54 11.26
CA LYS A 294 -14.13 -5.64 12.05
C LYS A 294 -14.71 -5.67 13.47
N LYS A 295 -14.75 -4.52 14.15
CA LYS A 295 -15.34 -4.38 15.49
C LYS A 295 -16.82 -4.79 15.53
N ILE A 296 -17.61 -4.42 14.53
CA ILE A 296 -19.02 -4.81 14.42
C ILE A 296 -19.15 -6.32 14.28
N LEU A 297 -18.39 -6.94 13.37
CA LEU A 297 -18.46 -8.37 13.12
C LEU A 297 -18.00 -9.19 14.33
N THR A 298 -16.93 -8.77 15.01
CA THR A 298 -16.41 -9.48 16.19
C THR A 298 -17.35 -9.47 17.40
N LYS A 299 -18.42 -8.66 17.40
CA LYS A 299 -19.49 -8.75 18.41
C LYS A 299 -20.37 -9.99 18.25
N ILE A 300 -20.34 -10.63 17.07
CA ILE A 300 -21.24 -11.73 16.70
C ILE A 300 -20.45 -13.01 16.40
N ILE A 301 -19.29 -12.88 15.77
CA ILE A 301 -18.47 -13.98 15.26
C ILE A 301 -17.02 -13.88 15.74
N LYS A 302 -16.23 -14.96 15.58
CA LYS A 302 -14.82 -14.96 15.96
C LYS A 302 -14.01 -14.03 15.05
N ASN A 303 -12.87 -13.53 15.55
CA ASN A 303 -12.00 -12.62 14.79
C ASN A 303 -11.50 -13.21 13.47
N THR A 304 -11.19 -14.51 13.44
CA THR A 304 -10.77 -15.21 12.21
C THR A 304 -11.88 -15.21 11.16
N GLU A 305 -13.10 -15.56 11.57
CA GLU A 305 -14.30 -15.54 10.72
C GLU A 305 -14.60 -14.13 10.21
N ALA A 306 -14.47 -13.11 11.07
CA ALA A 306 -14.69 -11.71 10.68
C ALA A 306 -13.72 -11.26 9.59
N ILE A 307 -12.43 -11.58 9.74
CA ILE A 307 -11.41 -11.27 8.73
C ILE A 307 -11.71 -11.99 7.41
N GLU A 308 -12.15 -13.25 7.47
CA GLU A 308 -12.50 -14.02 6.27
C GLU A 308 -13.70 -13.42 5.53
N ILE A 309 -14.77 -13.07 6.26
CA ILE A 309 -15.97 -12.43 5.69
C ILE A 309 -15.62 -11.08 5.07
N ILE A 310 -14.81 -10.26 5.75
CA ILE A 310 -14.34 -8.98 5.21
C ILE A 310 -13.58 -9.20 3.92
N ASN A 311 -12.61 -10.12 3.90
CA ASN A 311 -11.81 -10.40 2.70
C ASN A 311 -12.71 -10.83 1.54
N LYS A 312 -13.59 -11.82 1.75
CA LYS A 312 -14.53 -12.30 0.71
C LYS A 312 -15.43 -11.17 0.19
N THR A 313 -16.00 -10.37 1.08
CA THR A 313 -16.87 -9.25 0.70
C THR A 313 -16.12 -8.20 -0.14
N PHE A 314 -14.88 -7.88 0.22
CA PHE A 314 -14.08 -6.91 -0.53
C PHE A 314 -13.58 -7.47 -1.87
N LEU A 315 -13.33 -8.77 -1.98
CA LEU A 315 -13.03 -9.44 -3.24
C LEU A 315 -14.25 -9.42 -4.18
N ASP A 316 -15.44 -9.75 -3.68
CA ASP A 316 -16.70 -9.64 -4.43
C ASP A 316 -16.92 -8.20 -4.92
N LEU A 317 -16.72 -7.21 -4.03
CA LEU A 317 -16.84 -5.80 -4.37
C LEU A 317 -15.82 -5.36 -5.44
N ARG A 318 -14.57 -5.84 -5.34
CA ARG A 318 -13.53 -5.59 -6.35
C ARG A 318 -13.95 -6.14 -7.71
N ASP A 319 -14.51 -7.33 -7.75
CA ASP A 319 -14.93 -7.98 -8.99
C ASP A 319 -16.13 -7.25 -9.61
N LYS A 320 -17.09 -6.77 -8.81
CA LYS A 320 -18.17 -5.88 -9.30
C LYS A 320 -17.69 -4.54 -9.83
N LYS A 321 -16.73 -3.91 -9.16
CA LYS A 321 -16.09 -2.70 -9.68
C LYS A 321 -15.33 -3.00 -10.98
N TRP A 322 -14.66 -4.14 -11.07
CA TRP A 322 -13.97 -4.55 -12.30
C TRP A 322 -14.96 -4.72 -13.46
N GLU A 323 -16.07 -5.45 -13.27
CA GLU A 323 -17.15 -5.57 -14.27
C GLU A 323 -17.66 -4.20 -14.75
N ARG A 324 -17.95 -3.28 -13.81
CA ARG A 324 -18.35 -1.91 -14.13
C ARG A 324 -17.29 -1.18 -14.94
N TRP A 325 -16.02 -1.33 -14.58
CA TRP A 325 -14.89 -0.71 -15.26
C TRP A 325 -14.72 -1.23 -16.69
N LEU A 326 -14.90 -2.54 -16.92
CA LEU A 326 -14.91 -3.14 -18.25
C LEU A 326 -16.03 -2.54 -19.11
N LYS A 327 -17.27 -2.53 -18.60
CA LYS A 327 -18.40 -1.90 -19.28
C LYS A 327 -18.09 -0.44 -19.63
N ARG A 328 -17.44 0.29 -18.71
CA ARG A 328 -17.02 1.66 -18.97
C ARG A 328 -16.02 1.78 -20.11
N CYS A 329 -15.05 0.88 -20.18
CA CYS A 329 -14.05 0.89 -21.25
C CYS A 329 -14.70 0.66 -22.62
N ASP A 330 -15.68 -0.24 -22.70
CA ASP A 330 -16.36 -0.54 -23.97
C ASP A 330 -17.15 0.66 -24.50
N GLU A 331 -17.94 1.32 -23.66
CA GLU A 331 -18.67 2.54 -24.06
C GLU A 331 -17.71 3.71 -24.36
N PHE A 332 -16.60 3.84 -23.62
CA PHE A 332 -15.60 4.87 -23.91
C PHE A 332 -14.96 4.65 -25.29
N LEU A 333 -14.71 3.40 -25.69
CA LEU A 333 -14.22 3.07 -27.02
C LEU A 333 -15.24 3.37 -28.12
N LYS A 334 -16.54 3.18 -27.87
CA LYS A 334 -17.60 3.58 -28.82
C LYS A 334 -17.60 5.10 -29.01
N TRP A 335 -17.58 5.84 -27.89
CA TRP A 335 -17.50 7.30 -27.90
C TRP A 335 -16.25 7.82 -28.63
N GLU A 336 -15.09 7.18 -28.46
CA GLU A 336 -13.87 7.56 -29.21
C GLU A 336 -14.04 7.35 -30.72
N LYS A 337 -14.74 6.28 -31.14
CA LYS A 337 -15.03 6.02 -32.56
C LYS A 337 -15.98 7.05 -33.15
N GLU A 338 -17.04 7.42 -32.41
CA GLU A 338 -18.00 8.46 -32.83
C GLU A 338 -17.34 9.82 -33.05
N ARG A 339 -16.26 10.10 -32.32
CA ARG A 339 -15.47 11.34 -32.43
C ARG A 339 -14.24 11.22 -33.33
N ASN A 340 -14.11 10.12 -34.09
CA ASN A 340 -12.98 9.86 -34.99
C ASN A 340 -11.60 9.94 -34.30
N ILE A 341 -11.52 9.58 -33.01
CA ILE A 341 -10.26 9.56 -32.26
C ILE A 341 -9.48 8.29 -32.60
N THR A 342 -8.55 8.40 -33.55
CA THR A 342 -7.75 7.27 -34.06
C THR A 342 -6.57 6.89 -33.15
N LYS A 343 -5.95 5.73 -33.41
CA LYS A 343 -4.76 5.28 -32.69
C LYS A 343 -3.55 6.17 -33.01
N GLU A 344 -3.49 6.65 -34.24
CA GLU A 344 -2.47 7.52 -34.78
C GLU A 344 -2.52 8.87 -34.08
N ALA A 345 -3.72 9.46 -33.94
CA ALA A 345 -3.93 10.71 -33.21
C ALA A 345 -3.43 10.61 -31.75
N LYS A 346 -3.67 9.48 -31.08
CA LYS A 346 -3.20 9.23 -29.70
C LYS A 346 -1.68 9.10 -29.57
N ARG A 347 -0.96 8.79 -30.65
CA ARG A 347 0.51 8.61 -30.67
C ARG A 347 1.26 9.91 -30.91
N ILE A 348 0.58 10.93 -31.45
CA ILE A 348 1.19 12.24 -31.70
C ILE A 348 1.59 12.84 -30.34
N TYR A 349 2.88 12.79 -30.06
CA TYR A 349 3.46 13.41 -28.87
C TYR A 349 3.60 14.91 -29.13
N LYS A 350 2.74 15.70 -28.49
CA LYS A 350 2.93 17.15 -28.40
C LYS A 350 3.61 17.47 -27.08
N LYS A 351 4.78 18.10 -27.14
CA LYS A 351 5.51 18.59 -25.96
C LYS A 351 4.63 19.64 -25.28
N ARG A 352 4.06 19.32 -24.12
CA ARG A 352 3.22 20.27 -23.41
C ARG A 352 4.07 21.39 -22.82
N VAL A 353 3.62 22.62 -23.01
CA VAL A 353 3.95 23.71 -22.11
C VAL A 353 3.12 23.46 -20.84
N LYS A 354 3.75 22.98 -19.77
CA LYS A 354 3.05 22.89 -18.48
C LYS A 354 2.79 24.31 -18.01
N PHE A 355 1.53 24.73 -17.98
CA PHE A 355 1.15 25.94 -17.27
C PHE A 355 1.23 25.61 -15.77
N ILE A 356 2.37 25.88 -15.16
CA ILE A 356 2.58 25.71 -13.73
C ILE A 356 2.13 27.01 -13.09
N THR A 357 1.02 26.97 -12.36
CA THR A 357 0.55 28.13 -11.60
C THR A 357 1.43 28.34 -10.36
N ASP A 358 1.55 29.59 -9.91
CA ASP A 358 2.25 29.93 -8.67
C ASP A 358 1.60 29.22 -7.47
N GLU A 359 0.27 29.11 -7.49
CA GLU A 359 -0.51 28.37 -6.50
C GLU A 359 -0.09 26.89 -6.43
N TYR A 360 0.03 26.21 -7.57
CA TYR A 360 0.49 24.82 -7.61
C TYR A 360 1.92 24.68 -7.09
N THR A 361 2.80 25.63 -7.41
CA THR A 361 4.18 25.64 -6.95
C THR A 361 4.25 25.80 -5.43
N LYS A 362 3.46 26.72 -4.87
CA LYS A 362 3.32 26.94 -3.43
C LYS A 362 2.77 25.71 -2.72
N LEU A 363 1.69 25.12 -3.24
CA LEU A 363 1.11 23.88 -2.72
C LEU A 363 2.15 22.74 -2.70
N LYS A 364 2.86 22.54 -3.81
CA LYS A 364 3.87 21.48 -3.92
C LYS A 364 5.01 21.68 -2.93
N LYS A 365 5.48 22.92 -2.75
CA LYS A 365 6.51 23.25 -1.76
C LYS A 365 6.01 22.96 -0.34
N ASN A 366 4.81 23.43 0.01
CA ASN A 366 4.20 23.19 1.32
C ASN A 366 4.07 21.69 1.63
N LEU A 367 3.62 20.88 0.68
CA LEU A 367 3.52 19.42 0.84
C LEU A 367 4.89 18.78 1.06
N LEU A 368 5.94 19.26 0.40
CA LEU A 368 7.30 18.77 0.56
C LEU A 368 7.87 19.13 1.95
N ASP A 369 7.74 20.39 2.34
CA ASP A 369 8.20 20.88 3.65
C ASP A 369 7.50 20.12 4.78
N SER A 370 6.18 19.93 4.66
CA SER A 370 5.39 19.12 5.60
C SER A 370 5.84 17.66 5.65
N CYS A 371 6.23 17.10 4.51
CA CYS A 371 6.75 15.73 4.43
C CYS A 371 8.03 15.59 5.24
N HIS A 372 8.95 16.55 5.12
CA HIS A 372 10.19 16.56 5.89
C HIS A 372 9.93 16.68 7.39
N ILE A 373 9.05 17.59 7.81
CA ILE A 373 8.69 17.78 9.22
C ILE A 373 8.08 16.49 9.80
N ILE A 374 7.11 15.90 9.10
CA ILE A 374 6.45 14.68 9.58
C ILE A 374 7.43 13.51 9.63
N ILE A 375 8.28 13.31 8.61
CA ILE A 375 9.29 12.24 8.63
C ILE A 375 10.20 12.40 9.86
N ASN A 376 10.70 13.60 10.11
CA ASN A 376 11.59 13.85 11.25
C ASN A 376 10.89 13.56 12.57
N ASN A 377 9.67 14.08 12.77
CA ASN A 377 8.90 13.85 14.00
C ASN A 377 8.62 12.35 14.23
N ILE A 378 8.27 11.61 13.18
CA ILE A 378 8.01 10.16 13.28
C ILE A 378 9.29 9.42 13.66
N LEU A 379 10.42 9.73 13.02
CA LEU A 379 11.69 9.07 13.30
C LEU A 379 12.25 9.44 14.67
N ASP A 380 12.05 10.67 15.14
CA ASP A 380 12.35 11.07 16.52
C ASP A 380 11.56 10.23 17.52
N ASN A 381 10.25 10.10 17.32
CA ASN A 381 9.43 9.30 18.21
C ASN A 381 9.84 7.83 18.23
N ILE A 382 10.29 7.27 17.11
CA ILE A 382 10.74 5.87 17.03
C ILE A 382 12.12 5.70 17.66
N PHE A 383 13.11 6.50 17.24
CA PHE A 383 14.50 6.29 17.61
C PHE A 383 14.88 6.88 18.96
N VAL A 384 14.18 7.93 19.40
CA VAL A 384 14.51 8.64 20.64
C VAL A 384 13.54 8.30 21.76
N GLN A 385 12.24 8.19 21.46
CA GLN A 385 11.20 7.97 22.48
C GLN A 385 10.76 6.49 22.56
N GLY A 386 11.24 5.63 21.66
CA GLY A 386 10.93 4.19 21.66
C GLY A 386 9.50 3.84 21.25
N HIS A 387 8.78 4.74 20.57
CA HIS A 387 7.41 4.47 20.12
C HIS A 387 7.35 3.47 18.97
N GLY A 388 6.25 2.70 18.93
CA GLY A 388 5.94 1.80 17.84
C GLY A 388 5.53 2.52 16.56
N LEU A 389 5.90 1.97 15.40
CA LEU A 389 5.62 2.54 14.08
C LEU A 389 4.11 2.66 13.75
N HIS A 390 3.24 1.99 14.51
CA HIS A 390 1.80 1.93 14.28
C HIS A 390 1.03 3.20 14.72
N ASP A 391 1.65 4.08 15.51
CA ASP A 391 0.96 5.22 16.14
C ASP A 391 1.21 6.58 15.47
N LEU A 392 1.95 6.62 14.36
CA LEU A 392 2.64 7.85 13.94
C LEU A 392 2.14 8.50 12.65
N PHE A 393 1.14 7.93 11.98
CA PHE A 393 0.51 8.54 10.80
C PHE A 393 -0.47 9.69 11.13
N TYR A 394 -0.72 9.96 12.42
CA TYR A 394 -1.97 10.60 12.84
C TYR A 394 -2.00 12.14 12.81
N ASN A 395 -0.93 12.82 12.41
CA ASN A 395 -0.80 14.28 12.53
C ASN A 395 -0.39 14.98 11.23
N ILE A 396 -1.05 14.67 10.10
CA ILE A 396 -0.97 15.53 8.90
C ILE A 396 -1.55 16.94 9.19
N ASP A 397 -2.47 17.04 10.15
CA ASP A 397 -3.15 18.31 10.46
C ASP A 397 -2.34 19.24 11.39
N GLU A 398 -1.33 18.74 12.11
CA GLU A 398 -0.47 19.60 12.97
C GLU A 398 0.50 20.48 12.16
N CYS A 399 0.63 20.24 10.87
CA CYS A 399 1.54 21.00 10.01
C CYS A 399 0.86 22.22 9.32
N GLY A 400 -0.40 22.54 9.64
CA GLY A 400 -1.10 23.72 9.07
C GLY A 400 -1.30 23.67 7.54
N VAL A 401 -1.12 22.50 6.92
CA VAL A 401 -0.88 22.32 5.47
C VAL A 401 -2.12 22.53 4.61
N LEU A 402 -3.30 22.55 5.23
CA LEU A 402 -4.56 22.42 4.50
C LEU A 402 -5.53 23.58 4.78
N THR A 403 -5.02 24.65 5.39
CA THR A 403 -5.73 25.93 5.54
C THR A 403 -5.00 27.00 4.71
N SER A 404 -5.09 26.88 3.40
CA SER A 404 -5.04 28.02 2.47
C SER A 404 -5.61 27.51 1.15
N SER A 405 -6.73 27.98 0.62
CA SER A 405 -7.39 29.28 0.79
C SER A 405 -8.90 29.14 0.56
N GLU A 406 -9.60 30.18 1.00
CA GLU A 406 -10.98 30.58 0.67
C GLU A 406 -11.52 30.13 -0.70
#